data_AF-A0A1R3TPD3-F1
#
_entry.id   AF-A0A1R3TPD3-F1
#
_cell.length_a   1.000
_cell.length_b   1.000
_cell.length_c   1.000
_cell.angle_alpha   90.00
_cell.angle_beta   90.00
_cell.angle_gamma   90.00
#
_symmetry.space_group_name_H-M   'P 1'
#
loop_
_entity.id
_entity.type
_entity.pdbx_description
1 polymer ?
#
loop_
_entity_poly.entity_id
_entity_poly.type
_entity_poly.pdbx_seq_one_letter_code
_entity_poly.pdbx_strand_id
1 'polypeptide(L)'
;MYTAPDGTVWTQYDIGKILTDHDKMVLGWPVSPNQTERGMMAGMVAMDRADGTLTGAISSDYILGSKAKGIIGLIERWPAGVVSGAHLSEVLSQL
;
A
#
# COMPACT_ATOMS: atom_id res chain seq x y z
N MET A 1 14.69 13.26 -4.81
CA MET A 1 15.47 12.10 -5.27
C MET A 1 16.87 12.25 -4.68
N TYR A 2 17.44 11.18 -4.14
CA TYR A 2 18.76 11.13 -3.51
C TYR A 2 19.54 9.97 -4.11
N THR A 3 20.74 10.20 -4.61
CA THR A 3 21.60 9.13 -5.12
C THR A 3 22.66 8.80 -4.09
N ALA A 4 22.70 7.56 -3.62
CA ALA A 4 23.70 7.07 -2.68
C ALA A 4 25.08 6.92 -3.35
N PRO A 5 26.18 6.87 -2.58
CA PRO A 5 27.54 6.76 -3.13
C PRO A 5 27.79 5.52 -4.00
N ASP A 6 27.00 4.46 -3.82
CA ASP A 6 27.04 3.22 -4.61
C ASP A 6 26.25 3.31 -5.93
N GLY A 7 25.67 4.48 -6.24
CA GLY A 7 24.83 4.71 -7.42
C GLY A 7 23.34 4.37 -7.21
N THR A 8 22.95 3.87 -6.04
CA THR A 8 21.55 3.56 -5.75
C THR A 8 20.72 4.83 -5.68
N VAL A 9 19.66 4.92 -6.47
CA VAL A 9 18.77 6.08 -6.51
C VAL A 9 17.56 5.84 -5.60
N TRP A 10 17.42 6.69 -4.59
CA TRP A 10 16.31 6.71 -3.66
C TRP A 10 15.33 7.82 -4.01
N THR A 11 14.05 7.46 -4.14
CA THR A 11 12.96 8.41 -4.31
C THR A 11 12.21 8.54 -2.99
N GLN A 12 12.08 9.76 -2.51
CA GLN A 12 11.22 10.06 -1.36
C GLN A 12 9.81 10.34 -1.86
N TYR A 13 8.85 9.61 -1.33
CA TYR A 13 7.43 9.78 -1.64
C TYR A 13 6.72 10.50 -0.49
N ASP A 14 5.98 11.54 -0.81
CA ASP A 14 5.01 12.14 0.11
C ASP A 14 3.71 11.34 0.02
N ILE A 15 3.59 10.31 0.87
CA ILE A 15 2.46 9.38 0.89
C ILE A 15 1.14 10.15 0.92
N GLY A 16 1.02 11.17 1.77
CA GLY A 16 -0.22 11.92 1.94
C GLY A 16 -0.66 12.69 0.70
N LYS A 17 0.28 13.11 -0.16
CA LYS A 17 -0.01 13.76 -1.45
C LYS A 17 -0.33 12.78 -2.57
N ILE A 18 0.20 11.57 -2.49
CA ILE A 18 0.04 10.56 -3.55
C ILE A 18 -1.27 9.78 -3.37
N LEU A 19 -1.65 9.48 -2.13
CA LEU A 19 -2.90 8.79 -1.84
C LEU A 19 -4.10 9.63 -2.28
N THR A 20 -5.04 8.99 -2.97
CA THR A 20 -6.35 9.57 -3.23
C THR A 20 -7.16 9.64 -1.94
N ASP A 21 -8.24 10.42 -1.91
CA ASP A 21 -9.09 10.50 -0.72
C ASP A 21 -9.77 9.16 -0.38
N HIS A 22 -10.09 8.36 -1.41
CA HIS A 22 -10.56 6.99 -1.22
C HIS A 22 -9.49 6.10 -0.56
N ASP A 23 -8.24 6.19 -1.01
CA ASP A 23 -7.15 5.42 -0.40
C ASP A 23 -6.95 5.81 1.07
N LYS A 24 -7.02 7.11 1.38
CA LYS A 24 -6.91 7.61 2.75
C LYS A 24 -8.03 7.10 3.64
N MET A 25 -9.26 7.05 3.13
CA MET A 25 -10.41 6.50 3.85
C MET A 25 -10.22 5.01 4.15
N VAL A 26 -9.91 4.20 3.13
CA VAL A 26 -9.72 2.75 3.26
C VAL A 26 -8.59 2.40 4.22
N LEU A 27 -7.48 3.14 4.16
CA LEU A 27 -6.29 2.87 4.96
C LEU A 27 -6.32 3.55 6.34
N GLY A 28 -7.27 4.45 6.57
CA GLY A 28 -7.32 5.31 7.76
C GLY A 28 -6.10 6.23 7.86
N TRP A 29 -5.72 6.88 6.76
CA TRP A 29 -4.64 7.86 6.72
C TRP A 29 -5.13 9.24 7.21
N PRO A 30 -4.36 9.98 8.03
CA PRO A 30 -3.03 9.66 8.53
C PRO A 30 -3.03 8.55 9.57
N VAL A 31 -2.02 7.69 9.49
CA VAL A 31 -1.87 6.52 10.35
C VAL A 31 -1.20 6.91 11.66
N SER A 32 -1.66 6.36 12.78
CA SER A 32 -1.03 6.57 14.09
C SER A 32 0.37 5.92 14.15
N PRO A 33 1.38 6.49 14.85
CA PRO A 33 2.73 5.93 14.92
C PRO A 33 2.83 4.48 15.42
N ASN A 34 1.83 3.99 16.17
CA ASN A 34 1.75 2.61 16.66
C ASN A 34 1.07 1.63 15.68
N GLN A 35 0.62 2.09 14.52
CA GLN A 35 -0.04 1.29 13.48
C GLN A 35 0.90 1.03 12.30
N THR A 36 2.05 0.42 12.58
CA THR A 36 3.11 0.17 11.59
C THR A 36 2.60 -0.56 10.34
N GLU A 37 1.69 -1.53 10.51
CA GLU A 37 1.09 -2.28 9.39
C GLU A 37 0.34 -1.34 8.42
N ARG A 38 -0.48 -0.43 8.94
CA ARG A 38 -1.19 0.58 8.12
C ARG A 38 -0.24 1.53 7.42
N GLY A 39 0.80 1.97 8.13
CA GLY A 39 1.80 2.88 7.58
C GLY A 39 2.52 2.25 6.39
N MET A 40 2.83 0.96 6.48
CA MET A 40 3.41 0.19 5.39
C MET A 40 2.44 -0.01 4.21
N MET A 41 1.16 -0.33 4.45
CA MET A 41 0.17 -0.38 3.35
C MET A 41 0.06 0.94 2.63
N ALA A 42 -0.05 2.04 3.37
CA ALA A 42 -0.10 3.38 2.82
C ALA A 42 1.14 3.68 1.98
N GLY A 43 2.33 3.26 2.44
CA GLY A 43 3.57 3.35 1.67
C GLY A 43 3.52 2.56 0.36
N MET A 44 3.11 1.29 0.40
CA MET A 44 3.04 0.46 -0.80
C MET A 44 1.98 0.93 -1.80
N VAL A 45 0.79 1.29 -1.33
CA VAL A 45 -0.26 1.88 -2.17
C VAL A 45 0.23 3.17 -2.82
N ALA A 46 0.93 4.03 -2.07
CA ALA A 46 1.50 5.24 -2.64
C ALA A 46 2.58 4.94 -3.70
N MET A 47 3.42 3.93 -3.50
CA MET A 47 4.41 3.51 -4.52
C MET A 47 3.73 3.01 -5.80
N ASP A 48 2.73 2.13 -5.67
CA ASP A 48 1.96 1.60 -6.82
C ASP A 48 1.15 2.69 -7.54
N ARG A 49 0.69 3.72 -6.82
CA ARG A 49 0.06 4.90 -7.41
C ARG A 49 1.07 5.73 -8.19
N ALA A 50 2.26 5.93 -7.62
CA ALA A 50 3.31 6.77 -8.21
C ALA A 50 3.93 6.14 -9.46
N ASP A 51 4.04 4.82 -9.52
CA ASP A 51 4.55 4.09 -10.70
C ASP A 51 3.47 3.72 -11.73
N GLY A 52 2.19 3.91 -11.39
CA GLY A 52 1.06 3.64 -12.26
C GLY A 52 0.56 2.19 -12.25
N THR A 53 1.07 1.34 -11.36
CA THR A 53 0.57 -0.02 -11.14
C THR A 53 -0.86 -0.02 -10.62
N LEU A 54 -1.23 0.95 -9.77
CA LEU A 54 -2.58 1.12 -9.25
C LEU A 54 -3.24 2.38 -9.83
N THR A 55 -4.09 2.20 -10.83
CA THR A 55 -4.82 3.30 -11.50
C THR A 55 -6.28 3.44 -11.07
N GLY A 56 -6.91 2.35 -10.58
CA GLY A 56 -8.30 2.32 -10.13
C GLY A 56 -8.47 2.44 -8.62
N ALA A 57 -9.69 2.28 -8.10
CA ALA A 57 -9.93 2.19 -6.66
C ALA A 57 -9.21 0.97 -6.05
N ILE A 58 -8.83 1.06 -4.77
CA ILE A 58 -8.41 -0.12 -4.02
C ILE A 58 -9.56 -1.13 -4.05
N SER A 59 -9.25 -2.37 -4.39
CA SER A 59 -10.21 -3.46 -4.48
C SER A 59 -9.72 -4.66 -3.69
N SER A 60 -10.64 -5.59 -3.38
CA SER A 60 -10.30 -6.84 -2.71
C SER A 60 -9.29 -7.66 -3.52
N ASP A 61 -9.44 -7.70 -4.85
CA ASP A 61 -8.50 -8.37 -5.76
C ASP A 61 -7.09 -7.73 -5.70
N TYR A 62 -6.99 -6.41 -5.54
CA TYR A 62 -5.70 -5.74 -5.37
C TYR A 62 -5.07 -6.07 -4.02
N ILE A 63 -5.86 -6.09 -2.94
CA ILE A 63 -5.36 -6.37 -1.59
C ILE A 63 -4.96 -7.84 -1.44
N LEU A 64 -5.88 -8.75 -1.76
CA LEU A 64 -5.75 -10.19 -1.55
C LEU A 64 -5.05 -10.92 -2.69
N GLY A 65 -5.02 -10.31 -3.87
CA GLY A 65 -4.64 -11.00 -5.09
C GLY A 65 -5.84 -11.71 -5.72
N SER A 66 -5.67 -12.10 -6.98
CA SER A 66 -6.68 -12.80 -7.75
C SER A 66 -6.01 -13.71 -8.76
N LYS A 67 -5.85 -14.98 -8.41
CA LYS A 67 -5.23 -15.98 -9.29
C LYS A 67 -5.97 -16.09 -10.63
N ALA A 68 -7.30 -15.98 -10.61
CA ALA A 68 -8.13 -16.02 -11.82
C ALA A 68 -7.86 -14.84 -12.77
N LYS A 69 -7.42 -13.69 -12.23
CA LYS A 69 -7.08 -12.48 -12.99
C LYS A 69 -5.57 -12.29 -13.17
N GLY A 70 -4.75 -13.21 -12.64
CA GLY A 70 -3.28 -13.07 -12.65
C GLY A 70 -2.75 -11.91 -11.81
N ILE A 71 -3.52 -11.43 -10.82
CA ILE A 71 -3.14 -10.31 -9.95
C ILE A 71 -2.45 -10.86 -8.71
N ILE A 72 -1.21 -10.42 -8.45
CA ILE A 72 -0.50 -10.68 -7.20
C ILE A 72 -0.97 -9.66 -6.16
N GLY A 73 -1.45 -10.14 -5.01
CA GLY A 73 -2.01 -9.30 -3.97
C GLY A 73 -0.98 -8.40 -3.31
N LEU A 74 -1.43 -7.26 -2.78
CA LEU A 74 -0.62 -6.41 -1.90
C LEU A 74 -0.04 -7.22 -0.73
N ILE A 75 -0.85 -8.11 -0.13
CA ILE A 75 -0.42 -8.94 0.99
C ILE A 75 0.67 -9.97 0.61
N GLU A 76 0.70 -10.40 -0.65
CA GLU A 76 1.69 -11.37 -1.14
C GLU A 76 3.03 -10.70 -1.48
N ARG A 77 2.98 -9.41 -1.86
CA ARG A 77 4.18 -8.58 -2.10
C ARG A 77 4.80 -8.05 -0.81
N TRP A 78 4.08 -8.13 0.30
CA TRP A 78 4.54 -7.64 1.58
C TRP A 78 5.59 -8.60 2.15
N PRO A 79 6.73 -8.11 2.69
CA PRO A 79 7.63 -8.95 3.48
C PRO A 79 6.87 -9.75 4.54
N ALA A 80 7.11 -11.06 4.57
CA ALA A 80 6.33 -12.02 5.35
C ALA A 80 6.27 -11.67 6.85
N GLY A 81 5.07 -11.77 7.44
CA GLY A 81 4.85 -11.67 8.89
C GLY A 81 4.33 -10.34 9.42
N VAL A 82 3.91 -9.40 8.55
CA VAL A 82 3.62 -8.00 8.94
C VAL A 82 2.13 -7.64 8.91
N VAL A 83 1.22 -8.54 8.54
CA VAL A 83 -0.23 -8.22 8.50
C VAL A 83 -1.00 -9.15 9.41
N SER A 84 -1.60 -8.58 10.45
CA SER A 84 -2.57 -9.31 11.26
C SER A 84 -3.88 -9.55 10.49
N GLY A 85 -4.49 -10.73 10.65
CA GLY A 85 -5.76 -11.05 9.98
C GLY A 85 -6.91 -10.11 10.38
N ALA A 86 -6.90 -9.61 11.63
CA ALA A 86 -7.87 -8.62 12.10
C ALA A 86 -7.77 -7.31 11.30
N HIS A 87 -6.55 -6.88 11.00
CA HIS A 87 -6.33 -5.64 10.29
C HIS A 87 -6.69 -5.75 8.81
N LEU A 88 -6.38 -6.90 8.19
CA LEU A 88 -6.85 -7.20 6.83
C LEU A 88 -8.37 -7.18 6.74
N SER A 89 -9.06 -7.79 7.72
CA SER A 89 -10.52 -7.79 7.77
C SER A 89 -11.09 -6.37 7.85
N GLU A 90 -10.45 -5.48 8.61
CA GLU A 90 -10.88 -4.09 8.72
C GLU A 90 -10.74 -3.35 7.40
N VAL A 91 -9.59 -3.44 6.73
CA VAL A 91 -9.38 -2.81 5.40
C VAL A 91 -10.40 -3.31 4.39
N LEU A 92 -10.65 -4.62 4.35
CA LEU A 92 -11.62 -5.21 3.44
C LEU A 92 -13.07 -4.76 3.71
N SER A 93 -13.40 -4.38 4.95
CA SER A 93 -14.73 -3.86 5.30
C SER A 93 -15.00 -2.43 4.78
N GLN A 94 -13.95 -1.73 4.32
CA GLN A 94 -14.03 -0.37 3.78
C GLN A 94 -14.13 -0.34 2.25
N LEU A 95 -14.09 -1.50 1.59
CA LEU A 95 -14.16 -1.67 0.14
C LEU A 95 -15.58 -1.98 -0.33
#